data_AF-A0A7C5EXK0-F1
#
_entry.id   AF-A0A7C5EXK0-F1
#
_cell.length_a   1.000
_cell.length_b   1.000
_cell.length_c   1.000
_cell.angle_alpha   90.00
_cell.angle_beta   90.00
_cell.angle_gamma   90.00
#
_symmetry.space_group_name_H-M   'P 1'
#
loop_
_entity.id
_entity.type
_entity.pdbx_description
1 polymer ?
#
loop_
_entity_poly.entity_id
_entity_poly.type
_entity_poly.pdbx_seq_one_letter_code
_entity_poly.pdbx_strand_id
1 'polypeptide(L)'
;MKRLIFALLAVSATALSQSEIGVPLIGFIRDAGNTLRPVYGIAGNFILGEAAATGVLRVTFNGRMGIAITEGGVYLFNPAGRFLRRLEEAPPLACKLSFTGNTLEFVKNDGAVLRLELREQPAAIEQMSEDWFHVRLGKSSLAVRVLAEKLEAFQLPEAVP
;
A
#
# COMPACT_ATOMS: atom_id res chain seq x y z
N MET A 1 -53.69 -3.02 22.47
CA MET A 1 -52.84 -1.82 22.68
C MET A 1 -51.56 -2.09 23.48
N LYS A 2 -51.60 -2.62 24.71
CA LYS A 2 -50.39 -2.79 25.55
C LYS A 2 -49.25 -3.62 24.91
N ARG A 3 -49.60 -4.66 24.13
CA ARG A 3 -48.62 -5.50 23.41
C ARG A 3 -47.94 -4.78 22.24
N LEU A 4 -48.64 -3.85 21.60
CA LEU A 4 -48.10 -3.06 20.47
C LEU A 4 -47.07 -2.04 20.96
N ILE A 5 -47.32 -1.43 22.13
CA ILE A 5 -46.41 -0.48 22.77
C ILE A 5 -45.10 -1.18 23.19
N PHE A 6 -45.19 -2.40 23.74
CA PHE A 6 -44.00 -3.18 24.09
C PHE A 6 -43.15 -3.57 22.87
N ALA A 7 -43.78 -3.92 21.75
CA ALA A 7 -43.06 -4.24 20.52
C ALA A 7 -42.32 -3.02 19.95
N LEU A 8 -42.96 -1.83 19.95
CA LEU A 8 -42.34 -0.59 19.49
C LEU A 8 -41.15 -0.18 20.38
N LEU A 9 -41.26 -0.33 21.70
CA LEU A 9 -40.17 -0.06 22.65
C LEU A 9 -38.98 -1.00 22.45
N ALA A 10 -39.23 -2.29 22.20
CA ALA A 10 -38.18 -3.27 21.94
C ALA A 10 -37.42 -2.97 20.63
N VAL A 11 -38.11 -2.53 19.58
CA VAL A 11 -37.48 -2.16 18.31
C VAL A 11 -36.64 -0.88 18.45
N SER A 12 -37.11 0.12 19.20
CA SER A 12 -36.33 1.34 19.47
C SER A 12 -35.04 1.10 20.26
N ALA A 13 -34.99 0.05 21.09
CA ALA A 13 -33.78 -0.32 21.83
C ALA A 13 -32.67 -0.89 20.92
N THR A 14 -33.01 -1.37 19.71
CA THR A 14 -32.03 -1.86 18.73
C THR A 14 -31.46 -0.76 17.82
N ALA A 15 -31.96 0.48 17.90
CA ALA A 15 -31.53 1.59 17.05
C ALA A 15 -30.20 2.25 17.48
N LEU A 16 -29.61 1.84 18.61
CA LEU A 16 -28.35 2.41 19.14
C LEU A 16 -27.07 1.79 18.53
N SER A 17 -27.19 1.01 17.46
CA SER A 17 -26.05 0.33 16.81
C SER A 17 -25.77 0.88 15.40
N GLN A 18 -25.70 2.21 15.25
CA GLN A 18 -25.23 2.87 14.01
C GLN A 18 -24.00 3.76 14.23
N SER A 19 -23.20 3.48 15.26
CA SER A 19 -21.97 4.24 15.55
C SER A 19 -20.73 3.65 14.84
N GLU A 20 -20.86 3.27 13.56
CA GLU A 20 -19.71 2.86 12.75
C GLU A 20 -19.33 3.88 11.66
N ILE A 21 -19.74 5.15 11.81
CA ILE A 21 -19.08 6.24 11.08
C ILE A 21 -17.74 6.52 11.76
N GLY A 22 -16.79 5.61 11.58
CA GLY A 22 -15.40 5.81 11.95
C GLY A 22 -14.79 6.91 11.09
N VAL A 23 -13.77 7.59 11.62
CA VAL A 23 -12.99 8.55 10.82
C VAL A 23 -12.37 7.79 9.64
N PRO A 24 -12.61 8.19 8.36
CA PRO A 24 -12.12 7.44 7.23
C PRO A 24 -10.59 7.45 7.22
N LEU A 25 -9.99 6.27 7.43
CA LEU A 25 -8.55 6.07 7.30
C LEU A 25 -8.23 5.79 5.83
N ILE A 26 -7.42 6.66 5.24
CA ILE A 26 -7.01 6.54 3.84
C ILE A 26 -5.75 5.71 3.71
N GLY A 27 -4.86 5.82 4.70
CA GLY A 27 -3.61 5.07 4.71
C GLY A 27 -2.62 5.64 5.71
N PHE A 28 -1.34 5.52 5.38
CA PHE A 28 -0.25 5.94 6.24
C PHE A 28 0.79 6.71 5.43
N ILE A 29 1.38 7.71 6.07
CA ILE A 29 2.52 8.44 5.53
C ILE A 29 3.68 8.38 6.51
N ARG A 30 4.89 8.34 5.95
CA ARG A 30 6.11 8.60 6.70
C ARG A 30 6.48 10.05 6.49
N ASP A 31 6.47 10.84 7.55
CA ASP A 31 6.83 12.26 7.49
C ASP A 31 8.35 12.47 7.42
N ALA A 32 8.78 13.73 7.30
CA ALA A 32 10.19 14.11 7.22
C ALA A 32 10.98 13.81 8.51
N GLY A 33 10.30 13.64 9.65
CA GLY A 33 10.88 13.23 10.92
C GLY A 33 10.98 11.71 11.07
N ASN A 34 10.88 10.95 9.96
CA ASN A 34 10.86 9.50 9.96
C ASN A 34 9.76 8.91 10.87
N THR A 35 8.65 9.63 11.03
CA THR A 35 7.52 9.20 11.87
C THR A 35 6.39 8.68 10.97
N LEU A 36 5.89 7.48 11.30
CA LEU A 36 4.74 6.90 10.64
C LEU A 36 3.47 7.47 11.26
N ARG A 37 2.61 8.05 10.43
CA ARG A 37 1.34 8.64 10.85
C ARG A 37 0.19 8.12 10.00
N PRO A 38 -0.96 7.77 10.61
CA PRO A 38 -2.18 7.54 9.84
C PRO A 38 -2.63 8.84 9.16
N VAL A 39 -3.14 8.70 7.95
CA VAL A 39 -3.74 9.78 7.16
C VAL A 39 -5.24 9.55 7.15
N TYR A 40 -5.97 10.46 7.77
CA TYR A 40 -7.43 10.43 7.81
C TYR A 40 -8.01 11.46 6.87
N GLY A 41 -9.21 11.22 6.35
CA GLY A 41 -10.00 12.22 5.65
C GLY A 41 -10.75 11.71 4.43
N ILE A 42 -11.12 12.65 3.57
CA ILE A 42 -11.81 12.40 2.29
C ILE A 42 -11.05 13.11 1.17
N ALA A 43 -11.39 12.85 -0.08
CA ALA A 43 -10.76 13.52 -1.23
C ALA A 43 -10.78 15.06 -1.04
N GLY A 44 -9.58 15.67 -0.99
CA GLY A 44 -9.40 17.12 -0.85
C GLY A 44 -9.28 17.64 0.59
N ASN A 45 -9.43 16.82 1.63
CA ASN A 45 -9.20 17.23 3.01
C ASN A 45 -8.61 16.08 3.84
N PHE A 46 -7.34 16.21 4.22
CA PHE A 46 -6.58 15.19 4.92
C PHE A 46 -5.98 15.76 6.20
N ILE A 47 -6.03 14.98 7.27
CA ILE A 47 -5.35 15.29 8.53
C ILE A 47 -4.44 14.13 8.92
N LEU A 48 -3.30 14.46 9.51
CA LEU A 48 -2.39 13.46 10.07
C LEU A 48 -2.81 13.16 11.50
N GLY A 49 -2.86 11.88 11.85
CA GLY A 49 -3.07 11.46 13.22
C GLY A 49 -1.81 11.46 14.07
N GLU A 50 -1.96 10.90 15.26
CA GLU A 50 -0.85 10.65 16.18
C GLU A 50 0.18 9.69 15.59
N ALA A 51 1.41 9.78 16.09
CA ALA A 51 2.50 8.93 15.66
C ALA A 51 2.21 7.45 15.98
N ALA A 52 2.17 6.60 14.95
CA ALA A 52 2.05 5.16 15.10
C ALA A 52 3.41 4.49 15.39
N ALA A 53 4.49 5.06 14.86
CA ALA A 53 5.86 4.64 15.09
C ALA A 53 6.85 5.76 14.75
N THR A 54 8.04 5.74 15.36
CA THR A 54 9.15 6.67 15.09
C THR A 54 10.37 5.91 14.54
N GLY A 55 11.34 6.63 13.98
CA GLY A 55 12.56 6.04 13.43
C GLY A 55 12.31 5.14 12.22
N VAL A 56 11.22 5.37 11.50
CA VAL A 56 10.80 4.58 10.35
C VAL A 56 11.71 4.88 9.15
N LEU A 57 12.40 3.85 8.68
CA LEU A 57 13.26 3.89 7.51
C LEU A 57 12.46 3.56 6.24
N ARG A 58 11.61 2.52 6.31
CA ARG A 58 10.77 2.07 5.21
C ARG A 58 9.42 1.62 5.74
N VAL A 59 8.37 1.81 4.96
CA VAL A 59 7.03 1.33 5.30
C VAL A 59 6.27 0.91 4.05
N THR A 60 5.41 -0.10 4.18
CA THR A 60 4.47 -0.54 3.15
C THR A 60 3.16 -0.97 3.79
N PHE A 61 2.04 -0.72 3.12
CA PHE A 61 0.69 -1.12 3.54
C PHE A 61 -0.08 -1.67 2.35
N ASN A 62 -0.86 -2.73 2.54
CA ASN A 62 -1.73 -3.32 1.52
C ASN A 62 -3.23 -3.19 1.87
N GLY A 63 -3.58 -2.29 2.79
CA GLY A 63 -4.94 -2.11 3.32
C GLY A 63 -5.37 -3.13 4.36
N ARG A 64 -4.74 -4.32 4.44
CA ARG A 64 -5.00 -5.34 5.48
C ARG A 64 -3.94 -5.34 6.59
N MET A 65 -2.71 -5.01 6.22
CA MET A 65 -1.59 -4.93 7.14
C MET A 65 -0.55 -3.94 6.63
N GLY A 66 0.26 -3.46 7.56
CA GLY A 66 1.43 -2.65 7.27
C GLY A 66 2.68 -3.24 7.89
N ILE A 67 3.81 -2.99 7.25
CA ILE A 67 5.12 -3.37 7.76
C ILE A 67 5.96 -2.10 7.76
N ALA A 68 6.49 -1.75 8.93
CA ALA A 68 7.48 -0.67 9.06
C ALA A 68 8.83 -1.27 9.48
N ILE A 69 9.86 -0.91 8.74
CA ILE A 69 11.26 -1.14 9.11
C ILE A 69 11.75 0.13 9.77
N THR A 70 12.24 0.00 10.99
CA THR A 70 12.84 1.08 11.78
C THR A 70 14.29 0.73 12.12
N GLU A 71 14.99 1.66 12.76
CA GLU A 71 16.31 1.39 13.33
C GLU A 71 16.29 0.27 14.40
N GLY A 72 15.14 0.08 15.07
CA GLY A 72 14.95 -0.92 16.11
C GLY A 72 14.51 -2.31 15.63
N GLY A 73 14.18 -2.46 14.34
CA GLY A 73 13.75 -3.73 13.76
C GLY A 73 12.53 -3.61 12.84
N VAL A 74 11.77 -4.69 12.71
CA VAL A 74 10.63 -4.79 11.80
C VAL A 74 9.34 -4.98 12.59
N TYR A 75 8.34 -4.17 12.27
CA TYR A 75 7.11 -4.08 13.03
C TYR A 75 5.91 -4.28 12.10
N LEU A 76 5.00 -5.17 12.50
CA LEU A 76 3.76 -5.44 11.81
C LEU A 76 2.64 -4.59 12.43
N PHE A 77 1.81 -4.00 11.58
CA PHE A 77 0.68 -3.15 11.93
C PHE A 77 -0.60 -3.71 11.32
N ASN A 78 -1.72 -3.50 12.00
CA ASN A 78 -3.05 -3.80 11.47
C ASN A 78 -3.51 -2.71 10.47
N PRO A 79 -4.70 -2.84 9.85
CA PRO A 79 -5.23 -1.82 8.94
C PRO A 79 -5.35 -0.43 9.58
N ALA A 80 -5.63 -0.38 10.88
CA ALA A 80 -5.79 0.86 11.64
C ALA A 80 -4.46 1.48 12.10
N GLY A 81 -3.32 0.89 11.74
CA GLY A 81 -1.99 1.40 12.12
C GLY A 81 -1.60 1.09 13.56
N ARG A 82 -2.33 0.20 14.22
CA ARG A 82 -1.97 -0.28 15.55
C ARG A 82 -0.87 -1.33 15.41
N PHE A 83 0.19 -1.17 16.20
CA PHE A 83 1.23 -2.18 16.34
C PHE A 83 0.63 -3.53 16.76
N LEU A 84 0.95 -4.58 16.01
CA LEU A 84 0.54 -5.95 16.31
C LEU A 84 1.66 -6.73 16.98
N ARG A 85 2.83 -6.80 16.32
CA ARG A 85 4.00 -7.52 16.83
C ARG A 85 5.27 -7.12 16.09
N ARG A 86 6.40 -7.39 16.71
CA ARG A 86 7.72 -7.35 16.07
C ARG A 86 7.92 -8.61 15.25
N LEU A 87 8.57 -8.49 14.11
CA LEU A 87 9.04 -9.60 13.29
C LEU A 87 10.55 -9.78 13.52
N GLU A 88 11.00 -11.03 13.57
CA GLU A 88 12.43 -11.34 13.70
C GLU A 88 13.20 -10.92 12.45
N GLU A 89 12.58 -11.13 11.28
CA GLU A 89 13.13 -10.77 9.98
C GLU A 89 12.13 -9.91 9.20
N ALA A 90 12.65 -9.00 8.38
CA ALA A 90 11.81 -8.31 7.42
C ALA A 90 11.34 -9.34 6.39
N PRO A 91 10.03 -9.54 6.20
CA PRO A 91 9.62 -10.25 5.01
C PRO A 91 10.19 -9.47 3.82
N PRO A 92 10.57 -10.17 2.75
CA PRO A 92 11.09 -9.52 1.55
C PRO A 92 10.11 -8.41 1.20
N LEU A 93 10.55 -7.16 1.35
CA LEU A 93 9.71 -6.01 1.02
C LEU A 93 9.46 -6.18 -0.46
N ALA A 94 8.19 -6.48 -0.82
CA ALA A 94 7.76 -6.74 -2.18
C ALA A 94 8.59 -5.87 -3.13
N CYS A 95 9.42 -6.56 -3.91
CA CYS A 95 10.52 -5.95 -4.62
C CYS A 95 9.98 -4.76 -5.42
N LYS A 96 10.53 -3.57 -5.17
CA LYS A 96 10.03 -2.36 -5.79
C LYS A 96 10.61 -2.26 -7.18
N LEU A 97 9.79 -2.55 -8.19
CA LEU A 97 10.01 -2.01 -9.51
C LEU A 97 9.62 -0.52 -9.46
N SER A 98 10.61 0.35 -9.64
CA SER A 98 10.44 1.80 -9.75
C SER A 98 11.03 2.30 -11.07
N PHE A 99 10.91 3.59 -11.34
CA PHE A 99 11.52 4.20 -12.51
C PHE A 99 12.08 5.58 -12.23
N THR A 100 13.19 5.90 -12.90
CA THR A 100 13.81 7.22 -12.92
C THR A 100 14.04 7.61 -14.38
N GLY A 101 13.31 8.61 -14.88
CA GLY A 101 13.28 8.90 -16.32
C GLY A 101 12.74 7.73 -17.12
N ASN A 102 13.49 7.25 -18.10
CA ASN A 102 13.16 6.08 -18.93
C ASN A 102 13.80 4.77 -18.41
N THR A 103 14.46 4.77 -17.25
CA THR A 103 15.07 3.57 -16.67
C THR A 103 14.15 2.93 -15.65
N LEU A 104 13.79 1.66 -15.85
CA LEU A 104 13.23 0.83 -14.79
C LEU A 104 14.34 0.33 -13.86
N GLU A 105 14.09 0.40 -12.57
CA GLU A 105 14.99 -0.10 -11.53
C GLU A 105 14.24 -1.08 -10.65
N PHE A 106 14.80 -2.29 -10.50
CA PHE A 106 14.31 -3.31 -9.59
C PHE A 106 15.36 -3.57 -8.53
N VAL A 107 15.01 -3.31 -7.28
CA VAL A 107 15.89 -3.56 -6.13
C VAL A 107 15.60 -4.94 -5.58
N LYS A 108 16.58 -5.83 -5.65
CA LYS A 108 16.54 -7.17 -5.06
C LYS A 108 16.71 -7.11 -3.53
N ASN A 109 16.40 -8.23 -2.88
CA ASN A 109 16.55 -8.38 -1.42
C ASN A 109 18.00 -8.23 -0.93
N ASP A 110 18.99 -8.61 -1.76
CA ASP A 110 20.43 -8.44 -1.49
C ASP A 110 20.92 -6.99 -1.71
N GLY A 111 20.04 -6.08 -2.13
CA GLY A 111 20.36 -4.70 -2.47
C GLY A 111 20.91 -4.50 -3.88
N ALA A 112 21.13 -5.57 -4.65
CA ALA A 112 21.50 -5.43 -6.05
C ALA A 112 20.36 -4.79 -6.84
N VAL A 113 20.72 -3.91 -7.78
CA VAL A 113 19.76 -3.18 -8.60
C VAL A 113 19.84 -3.68 -10.03
N LEU A 114 18.75 -4.28 -10.52
CA LEU A 114 18.58 -4.58 -11.93
C LEU A 114 18.03 -3.35 -12.64
N ARG A 115 18.54 -3.05 -13.82
CA ARG A 115 18.11 -1.90 -14.62
C ARG A 115 17.66 -2.32 -16.00
N LEU A 116 16.65 -1.63 -16.52
CA LEU A 116 16.20 -1.76 -17.90
C LEU A 116 15.87 -0.39 -18.49
N GLU A 117 16.63 -0.01 -19.52
CA GLU A 117 16.35 1.18 -20.29
C GLU A 117 15.15 0.96 -21.21
N LEU A 118 14.16 1.83 -21.09
CA LEU A 118 12.98 1.86 -21.95
C LEU A 118 13.12 2.94 -23.01
N ARG A 119 12.31 2.82 -24.06
CA ARG A 119 12.24 3.81 -25.15
C ARG A 119 11.59 5.12 -24.72
N GLU A 120 10.74 5.07 -23.70
CA GLU A 120 10.00 6.21 -23.16
C GLU A 120 9.81 6.06 -21.65
N GLN A 121 9.50 7.17 -20.97
CA GLN A 121 9.25 7.19 -19.54
C GLN A 121 7.95 6.42 -19.19
N PRO A 122 7.97 5.52 -18.21
CA PRO A 122 6.76 4.89 -17.69
C PRO A 122 5.74 5.92 -17.17
N ALA A 123 4.48 5.72 -17.55
CA ALA A 123 3.35 6.47 -17.00
C ALA A 123 2.79 5.79 -15.73
N ALA A 124 2.87 4.46 -15.64
CA ALA A 124 2.47 3.70 -14.46
C ALA A 124 3.16 2.32 -14.42
N ILE A 125 3.26 1.76 -13.21
CA ILE A 125 3.70 0.39 -12.97
C ILE A 125 2.68 -0.28 -12.06
N GLU A 126 2.24 -1.47 -12.43
CA GLU A 126 1.34 -2.32 -11.64
C GLU A 126 1.95 -3.71 -11.50
N GLN A 127 1.97 -4.26 -10.29
CA GLN A 127 2.46 -5.62 -10.07
C GLN A 127 1.35 -6.63 -10.41
N MET A 128 1.61 -7.52 -11.36
CA MET A 128 0.67 -8.57 -11.78
C MET A 128 0.87 -9.87 -10.99
N SER A 129 2.12 -10.22 -10.69
CA SER A 129 2.49 -11.35 -9.84
C SER A 129 3.88 -11.12 -9.20
N GLU A 130 4.43 -12.12 -8.51
CA GLU A 130 5.71 -12.00 -7.80
C GLU A 130 6.84 -11.45 -8.69
N ASP A 131 6.95 -11.98 -9.92
CA ASP A 131 8.01 -11.63 -10.87
C ASP A 131 7.51 -10.85 -12.10
N TRP A 132 6.23 -10.46 -12.14
CA TRP A 132 5.63 -9.82 -13.31
C TRP A 132 5.01 -8.48 -12.98
N PHE A 133 5.31 -7.50 -13.84
CA PHE A 133 4.82 -6.14 -13.74
C PHE A 133 4.23 -5.71 -15.08
N HIS A 134 3.08 -5.06 -15.04
CA HIS A 134 2.57 -4.28 -16.16
C HIS A 134 3.15 -2.88 -16.07
N VAL A 135 3.86 -2.46 -17.12
CA VAL A 135 4.41 -1.12 -17.26
C VAL A 135 3.68 -0.41 -18.37
N ARG A 136 2.89 0.61 -18.01
CA ARG A 136 2.17 1.43 -18.98
C ARG A 136 3.06 2.56 -19.45
N LEU A 137 3.21 2.68 -20.76
CA LEU A 137 3.92 3.78 -21.40
C LEU A 137 2.90 4.79 -21.99
N GLY A 138 3.35 5.70 -22.86
CA GLY A 138 2.48 6.73 -23.43
C GLY A 138 1.36 6.15 -24.30
N LYS A 139 1.72 5.37 -25.31
CA LYS A 139 0.75 4.72 -26.24
C LYS A 139 0.77 3.20 -26.20
N SER A 140 1.71 2.62 -25.45
CA SER A 140 1.95 1.20 -25.44
C SER A 140 2.00 0.65 -24.02
N SER A 141 2.04 -0.68 -23.88
CA SER A 141 2.20 -1.35 -22.60
C SER A 141 3.19 -2.49 -22.71
N LEU A 142 3.97 -2.69 -21.65
CA LEU A 142 4.93 -3.78 -21.54
C LEU A 142 4.55 -4.69 -20.37
N ALA A 143 4.72 -5.99 -20.55
CA ALA A 143 4.86 -6.91 -19.44
C ALA A 143 6.36 -7.03 -19.14
N VAL A 144 6.77 -6.69 -17.93
CA VAL A 144 8.16 -6.78 -17.47
C VAL A 144 8.27 -7.94 -16.52
N ARG A 145 9.14 -8.89 -16.85
CA ARG A 145 9.49 -10.02 -16.01
C ARG A 145 10.80 -9.74 -15.29
N VAL A 146 10.83 -10.00 -14.00
CA VAL A 146 12.04 -10.03 -13.20
C VAL A 146 12.65 -11.42 -13.28
N LEU A 147 13.92 -11.50 -13.68
CA LEU A 147 14.71 -12.72 -13.65
C LEU A 147 15.86 -12.56 -12.65
N ALA A 148 16.54 -13.67 -12.36
CA ALA A 148 17.64 -13.71 -11.41
C ALA A 148 18.73 -12.66 -11.68
N GLU A 149 19.01 -12.29 -12.93
CA GLU A 149 20.12 -11.37 -13.27
C GLU A 149 19.71 -10.19 -14.15
N LYS A 150 18.45 -10.12 -14.57
CA LYS A 150 18.00 -9.08 -15.52
C LYS A 150 16.50 -8.85 -15.45
N LEU A 151 16.08 -7.76 -16.05
CA LEU A 151 14.68 -7.48 -16.38
C LEU A 151 14.48 -7.77 -17.87
N GLU A 152 13.38 -8.43 -18.21
CA GLU A 152 12.96 -8.64 -19.60
C GLU A 152 11.62 -7.97 -19.84
N ALA A 153 11.51 -7.19 -20.92
CA ALA A 153 10.26 -6.55 -21.33
C ALA A 153 9.66 -7.24 -22.55
N PHE A 154 8.35 -7.47 -22.50
CA PHE A 154 7.55 -8.06 -23.56
C PHE A 154 6.48 -7.05 -23.96
N GLN A 155 6.38 -6.76 -25.27
CA GLN A 155 5.33 -5.87 -25.78
C GLN A 155 3.97 -6.55 -25.61
N LEU A 156 3.04 -5.88 -24.92
CA LEU A 156 1.66 -6.32 -24.86
C LEU A 156 0.92 -5.85 -26.13
N PRO A 157 0.00 -6.67 -26.67
CA PRO A 157 -0.85 -6.26 -27.78
C PRO A 157 -1.70 -5.06 -27.35
N GLU A 158 -1.82 -4.06 -28.22
CA GLU A 158 -2.76 -2.98 -28.01
C GLU A 158 -4.19 -3.56 -28.04
N ALA A 159 -5.00 -3.24 -27.04
CA ALA A 159 -6.41 -3.57 -27.07
C ALA A 159 -7.01 -2.82 -28.26
N VAL A 160 -7.52 -3.57 -29.25
CA VAL A 160 -8.28 -2.98 -30.34
C VAL A 160 -9.55 -2.38 -29.70
N PRO A 161 -9.82 -1.08 -29.89
CA PRO A 161 -10.98 -0.42 -29.31
C PRO A 161 -12.31 -0.99 -29.80
#